data_AF-A0A4Q1EW60-F1
#
_entry.id   AF-A0A4Q1EW60-F1
#
_cell.length_a   1.000
_cell.length_b   1.000
_cell.length_c   1.000
_cell.angle_alpha   90.00
_cell.angle_beta   90.00
_cell.angle_gamma   90.00
#
_symmetry.space_group_name_H-M   'P 1'
#
loop_
_entity.id
_entity.type
_entity.pdbx_description
1 polymer ?
#
loop_
_entity_poly.entity_id
_entity_poly.type
_entity_poly.pdbx_seq_one_letter_code
_entity_poly.pdbx_strand_id
1 'polypeptide(L)' 'MSNTNDSGCLPVFAFILYAVVIIGSGVLSWNWVEPKSFVGAIGFMILWGILSYIGHFILIGIIALLSEK' A
#
# COMPACT_ATOMS: atom_id res chain seq x y z
N MET A 1 7.55 24.81 28.88
CA MET A 1 7.73 24.50 27.45
C MET A 1 6.63 23.52 27.07
N SER A 2 5.67 23.95 26.24
CA SER A 2 4.62 23.07 25.71
C SER A 2 5.26 22.12 24.70
N ASN A 3 5.33 20.84 25.03
CA ASN A 3 5.65 19.79 24.06
C ASN A 3 4.41 19.58 23.19
N THR A 4 4.30 20.30 22.08
CA THR A 4 3.27 20.01 21.07
C THR A 4 3.83 18.94 20.14
N ASN A 5 3.35 17.74 20.36
CA ASN A 5 3.69 16.47 19.74
C ASN A 5 3.03 16.29 18.35
N ASP A 6 3.05 17.34 17.53
CA ASP A 6 2.37 17.42 16.22
C ASP A 6 2.95 16.46 15.15
N SER A 7 4.02 15.74 15.46
CA SER A 7 4.62 14.73 14.58
C SER A 7 3.97 13.33 14.66
N GLY A 8 2.98 13.13 15.56
CA GLY A 8 2.35 11.82 15.78
C GLY A 8 1.33 11.39 14.72
N CYS A 9 0.79 12.32 13.93
CA CYS A 9 -0.27 12.03 12.95
C CYS A 9 0.25 11.36 11.67
N LEU A 10 1.39 11.79 11.16
CA LEU A 10 2.01 11.26 9.94
C LEU A 10 2.24 9.74 9.93
N PRO A 11 2.79 9.11 10.99
CA PRO A 11 2.98 7.66 10.99
C PRO A 11 1.66 6.89 11.02
N VAL A 12 0.63 7.41 11.70
CA VAL A 12 -0.71 6.80 11.70
C VAL A 12 -1.35 6.90 10.32
N PHE A 13 -1.23 8.05 9.66
CA PHE A 13 -1.73 8.26 8.29
C PHE A 13 -1.01 7.37 7.27
N ALA A 14 0.32 7.27 7.36
CA ALA A 14 1.11 6.38 6.52
C ALA A 14 0.71 4.90 6.70
N PHE A 15 0.40 4.48 7.93
CA PHE A 15 -0.05 3.12 8.21
C PHE A 15 -1.41 2.80 7.59
N ILE A 16 -2.36 3.74 7.66
CA ILE A 16 -3.68 3.59 7.01
C ILE A 16 -3.51 3.50 5.50
N LEU A 17 -2.71 4.39 4.91
CA LEU A 17 -2.41 4.38 3.48
C LEU A 17 -1.73 3.08 3.03
N TYR A 18 -0.79 2.56 3.83
CA TYR A 18 -0.14 1.27 3.60
C TYR A 18 -1.17 0.13 3.55
N ALA A 19 -2.09 0.09 4.53
CA ALA A 19 -3.16 -0.91 4.56
C ALA A 19 -4.08 -0.80 3.33
N VAL A 20 -4.45 0.42 2.93
CA VAL A 20 -5.26 0.66 1.73
C VAL A 20 -4.55 0.19 0.47
N VAL A 21 -3.24 0.43 0.34
CA VAL A 21 -2.46 -0.04 -0.81
C VAL A 21 -2.42 -1.57 -0.88
N ILE A 22 -2.20 -2.26 0.24
CA ILE A 22 -2.21 -3.73 0.28
C ILE A 22 -3.56 -4.29 -0.12
N ILE A 23 -4.64 -3.78 0.49
CA ILE A 23 -6.00 -4.26 0.24
C ILE A 23 -6.43 -3.93 -1.19
N GLY A 24 -6.19 -2.70 -1.65
CA GLY A 24 -6.52 -2.26 -3.01
C GLY A 24 -5.75 -3.05 -4.07
N SER A 25 -4.46 -3.30 -3.83
CA SER A 25 -3.64 -4.14 -4.70
C SER A 25 -4.15 -5.57 -4.75
N GLY A 26 -4.61 -6.12 -3.60
CA GLY A 26 -5.17 -7.46 -3.50
C GLY A 26 -6.50 -7.59 -4.22
N VAL A 27 -7.39 -6.60 -4.11
CA VAL A 27 -8.67 -6.59 -4.85
C VAL A 27 -8.42 -6.46 -6.36
N LEU A 28 -7.47 -5.63 -6.77
CA LEU A 28 -7.14 -5.44 -8.18
C LEU A 28 -6.47 -6.69 -8.79
N SER A 29 -5.56 -7.33 -8.06
CA SER A 29 -4.97 -8.61 -8.50
C SER A 29 -6.01 -9.73 -8.52
N TRP A 30 -7.01 -9.71 -7.64
CA TRP A 30 -8.11 -10.69 -7.65
C TRP A 30 -9.02 -10.52 -8.87
N ASN A 31 -9.28 -9.28 -9.29
CA ASN A 31 -10.03 -8.99 -10.51
C ASN A 31 -9.29 -9.41 -11.78
N TRP A 32 -7.95 -9.40 -11.78
CA TRP A 32 -7.15 -9.83 -12.93
C TRP A 32 -6.90 -11.32 -12.98
N VAL A 33 -6.58 -11.93 -11.84
CA VAL A 33 -6.27 -13.35 -11.72
C VAL A 33 -7.10 -13.91 -10.58
N GLU A 34 -8.27 -14.46 -10.92
CA GLU A 34 -9.08 -15.17 -9.94
C GLU A 34 -8.39 -16.47 -9.52
N PRO A 35 -8.12 -16.68 -8.23
CA PRO A 35 -7.44 -17.86 -7.72
C PRO A 35 -8.40 -19.06 -7.62
N LYS A 36 -8.92 -19.52 -8.77
CA LYS A 36 -9.80 -20.71 -8.86
C LYS A 36 -9.02 -22.03 -8.94
N SER A 37 -7.71 -21.96 -9.18
CA SER A 37 -6.80 -23.11 -9.30
C SER A 37 -5.47 -22.80 -8.61
N PHE A 38 -4.67 -23.83 -8.31
CA PHE A 38 -3.36 -23.67 -7.67
C PHE A 38 -2.43 -22.75 -8.47
N VAL A 39 -2.44 -22.86 -9.80
CA VAL A 39 -1.66 -21.99 -10.69
C VAL A 39 -2.22 -20.57 -10.72
N GLY A 40 -3.55 -20.41 -10.67
CA GLY A 40 -4.19 -19.10 -10.52
C GLY A 40 -3.82 -18.43 -9.20
N ALA A 41 -3.71 -19.17 -8.10
CA ALA A 41 -3.25 -18.65 -6.81
C ALA A 41 -1.78 -18.19 -6.84
N ILE A 42 -0.91 -18.92 -7.53
CA ILE A 42 0.48 -18.51 -7.77
C ILE A 42 0.52 -17.22 -8.61
N GLY A 43 -0.24 -17.16 -9.70
CA GLY A 43 -0.35 -15.96 -10.53
C GLY A 43 -0.88 -14.74 -9.75
N PHE A 44 -1.90 -14.95 -8.92
CA PHE A 44 -2.43 -13.94 -8.02
C PHE A 44 -1.36 -13.44 -7.05
N MET A 45 -0.61 -14.32 -6.38
CA MET A 45 0.44 -13.91 -5.43
C MET A 45 1.56 -13.11 -6.12
N ILE A 46 1.99 -13.53 -7.31
CA ILE A 46 3.02 -12.81 -8.08
C ILE A 46 2.50 -11.42 -8.47
N LEU A 47 1.28 -11.36 -9.04
CA LEU A 47 0.68 -10.12 -9.49
C LEU A 47 0.42 -9.17 -8.32
N TRP A 48 -0.10 -9.69 -7.21
CA TRP A 48 -0.36 -8.93 -5.99
C TRP A 48 0.93 -8.39 -5.38
N GLY A 49 2.01 -9.17 -5.35
CA GLY A 49 3.32 -8.73 -4.89
C GLY A 49 3.88 -7.58 -5.73
N ILE A 50 3.79 -7.69 -7.06
CA ILE A 50 4.25 -6.64 -7.99
C ILE A 50 3.41 -5.36 -7.83
N LEU A 51 2.08 -5.49 -7.81
CA LEU A 51 1.16 -4.35 -7.63
C LEU A 51 1.38 -3.66 -6.28
N SER A 52 1.55 -4.44 -5.21
CA SER A 52 1.82 -3.90 -3.88
C SER A 52 3.14 -3.15 -3.87
N TYR A 53 4.21 -3.70 -4.46
CA TYR A 53 5.51 -3.03 -4.53
C TYR A 53 5.41 -1.68 -5.25
N ILE A 54 4.74 -1.64 -6.40
CA ILE A 54 4.50 -0.41 -7.16
C ILE A 54 3.65 0.58 -6.34
N GLY A 55 2.58 0.11 -5.70
CA GLY A 55 1.71 0.94 -4.88
C GLY A 55 2.45 1.56 -3.69
N HIS A 56 3.36 0.82 -3.05
CA HIS A 56 4.17 1.33 -1.96
C HIS A 56 5.20 2.35 -2.43
N PHE A 57 5.81 2.11 -3.59
CA PHE A 57 6.74 3.06 -4.19
C PHE A 57 6.06 4.40 -4.48
N ILE A 58 4.84 4.37 -5.03
CA ILE A 58 4.02 5.56 -5.25
C ILE A 58 3.64 6.22 -3.92
N LEU A 59 3.27 5.43 -2.91
CA LEU A 59 2.90 5.94 -1.58
C LEU A 59 4.05 6.71 -0.92
N ILE A 60 5.26 6.15 -0.96
CA ILE A 60 6.46 6.79 -0.42
C ILE A 60 6.75 8.09 -1.18
N GLY A 61 6.60 8.10 -2.51
CA GLY A 61 6.72 9.30 -3.31
C GLY A 61 5.71 10.39 -2.93
N ILE A 62 4.45 10.02 -2.70
CA ILE A 62 3.40 10.96 -2.27
C ILE A 62 3.71 11.50 -0.86
N ILE A 63 4.09 10.64 0.08
CA ILE A 63 4.43 11.05 1.44
C ILE A 63 5.65 11.97 1.45
N ALA A 64 6.68 11.67 0.64
CA ALA A 64 7.86 12.52 0.51
C ALA A 64 7.48 13.91 -0.02
N LEU A 65 6.67 13.98 -1.09
CA LEU A 65 6.18 15.25 -1.65
C LEU A 65 5.30 16.04 -0.66
N LEU A 66 4.49 15.35 0.16
CA LEU A 66 3.66 15.99 1.17
C LEU A 66 4.47 16.47 2.38
N SER A 67 5.56 15.77 2.71
CA SER A 67 6.45 16.13 3.82
C SER A 67 7.42 17.26 3.48
N GLU A 68 7.67 17.51 2.20
CA GLU A 68 8.54 18.60 1.74
C GLU A 68 7.82 19.97 1.70
N LYS A 69 6.50 19.97 1.94
CA LYS A 69 5.65 21.17 1.98
C LYS A 69 5.25 21.53 3.41
#